data_AF-A0A2N5XIZ4-F1
#
_entry.id   AF-A0A2N5XIZ4-F1
#
_cell.length_a   1.000
_cell.length_b   1.000
_cell.length_c   1.000
_cell.angle_alpha   90.00
_cell.angle_beta   90.00
_cell.angle_gamma   90.00
#
_symmetry.space_group_name_H-M   'P 1'
#
loop_
_entity.id
_entity.type
_entity.pdbx_description
1 polymer ?
#
loop_
_entity_poly.entity_id
_entity_poly.type
_entity_poly.pdbx_seq_one_letter_code
_entity_poly.pdbx_strand_id
1 'polypeptide(L)'
;MERDEAGREKAGPKEFRHRLSVRGWYSLVLAVIGVLVVVVSVVSAGLLQRTAHVSDRLVDRISPARTEAYRMQAALLNQETGLRGYALTGDSEFLEPYTDGIAAERSSYERLRKLLKGEEELLADATAVRRAGQEWRRAYADPLVDRVEREGTQAADED
;
A
#
# COMPACT_ATOMS: atom_id res chain seq x y z
N MET A 1 4.70 -42.90 94.35
CA MET A 1 5.17 -41.50 94.47
C MET A 1 6.58 -41.53 93.92
N GLU A 2 6.94 -40.90 92.81
CA GLU A 2 6.41 -39.72 92.15
C GLU A 2 6.22 -39.95 90.64
N ARG A 3 5.26 -39.20 90.13
CA ARG A 3 4.84 -39.06 88.75
C ARG A 3 5.43 -37.74 88.23
N ASP A 4 5.53 -37.66 86.90
CA ASP A 4 5.55 -36.42 86.10
C ASP A 4 6.91 -35.67 86.11
N GLU A 5 7.46 -35.09 85.02
CA GLU A 5 6.89 -34.61 83.77
C GLU A 5 7.88 -34.72 82.59
N ALA A 6 7.33 -35.04 81.42
CA ALA A 6 7.99 -34.98 80.14
C ALA A 6 8.10 -33.51 79.66
N GLY A 7 9.31 -32.96 79.68
CA GLY A 7 9.63 -31.70 78.99
C GLY A 7 9.80 -31.93 77.48
N ARG A 8 8.71 -31.88 76.71
CA ARG A 8 8.77 -31.82 75.23
C ARG A 8 9.37 -30.49 74.79
N GLU A 9 10.63 -30.51 74.36
CA GLU A 9 11.25 -29.39 73.66
C GLU A 9 10.59 -29.24 72.27
N LYS A 10 9.73 -28.23 72.13
CA LYS A 10 9.10 -27.85 70.87
C LYS A 10 10.15 -27.18 69.99
N ALA A 11 10.64 -27.90 68.97
CA ALA A 11 11.40 -27.28 67.88
C ALA A 11 10.51 -26.24 67.16
N GLY A 12 10.78 -24.96 67.36
CA GLY A 12 10.12 -23.86 66.63
C GLY A 12 10.51 -23.88 65.15
N PRO A 13 9.60 -23.51 64.22
CA PRO A 13 9.91 -23.48 62.80
C PRO A 13 11.02 -22.46 62.50
N LYS A 14 11.98 -22.88 61.66
CA LYS A 14 13.10 -22.06 61.19
C LYS A 14 12.58 -20.87 60.38
N GLU A 15 12.42 -19.72 61.02
CA GLU A 15 12.23 -18.47 60.29
C GLU A 15 13.57 -18.02 59.68
N PHE A 16 13.79 -18.41 58.42
CA PHE A 16 14.79 -17.80 57.55
C PHE A 16 14.35 -16.36 57.23
N ARG A 17 14.49 -15.45 58.22
CA ARG A 17 14.42 -14.02 57.97
C ARG A 17 15.67 -13.63 57.21
N HIS A 18 15.60 -13.66 55.88
CA HIS A 18 16.60 -13.06 55.01
C HIS A 18 16.70 -11.57 55.39
N ARG A 19 17.63 -11.22 56.27
CA ARG A 19 18.06 -9.84 56.48
C ARG A 19 18.84 -9.44 55.24
N LEU A 20 18.11 -9.12 54.18
CA LEU A 20 18.69 -8.46 53.01
C LEU A 20 19.29 -7.16 53.52
N SER A 21 20.62 -7.10 53.54
CA SER A 21 21.33 -5.84 53.78
C SER A 21 20.80 -4.82 52.77
N VAL A 22 20.73 -3.54 53.16
CA VAL A 22 20.27 -2.45 52.26
C VAL A 22 20.98 -2.52 50.89
N ARG A 23 22.23 -2.99 50.90
CA ARG A 23 23.05 -3.28 49.73
C ARG A 23 22.51 -4.41 48.84
N GLY A 24 22.06 -5.53 49.41
CA GLY A 24 21.46 -6.64 48.66
C GLY A 24 20.08 -6.32 48.09
N TRP A 25 19.25 -5.58 48.84
CA TRP A 25 17.96 -5.10 48.33
C TRP A 25 18.13 -4.09 47.19
N TYR A 26 19.10 -3.18 47.31
CA TYR A 26 19.43 -2.23 46.24
C TYR A 26 19.89 -2.94 44.95
N SER A 27 20.78 -3.93 45.06
CA SER A 27 21.22 -4.73 43.90
C SER A 27 20.06 -5.52 43.25
N LEU A 28 19.11 -6.02 44.04
CA LEU A 28 17.91 -6.69 43.52
C LEU A 28 17.04 -5.70 42.72
N VAL A 29 16.77 -4.51 43.27
CA VAL A 29 15.97 -3.48 42.60
C VAL A 29 16.63 -3.04 41.29
N LEU A 30 17.96 -2.82 41.29
CA LEU A 30 18.70 -2.50 40.07
C LEU A 30 18.63 -3.61 39.03
N ALA A 31 18.75 -4.86 39.44
CA ALA A 31 18.65 -5.99 38.52
C ALA A 31 17.24 -6.07 37.88
N VAL A 32 16.19 -5.87 38.67
CA VAL A 32 14.81 -5.82 38.16
C VAL A 32 14.60 -4.67 37.18
N ILE A 33 15.10 -3.47 37.49
CA ILE A 33 15.02 -2.32 36.57
C ILE A 33 15.80 -2.61 35.28
N GLY A 34 17.00 -3.18 35.37
CA GLY A 34 17.80 -3.55 34.20
C GLY A 34 17.09 -4.56 33.31
N VAL A 35 16.47 -5.59 33.89
CA VAL A 35 15.67 -6.58 33.16
C VAL A 35 14.46 -5.91 32.50
N LEU A 36 13.75 -5.02 33.20
CA LEU A 36 12.62 -4.29 32.63
C LEU A 36 13.04 -3.43 31.44
N VAL A 37 14.17 -2.72 31.54
CA VAL A 37 14.72 -1.93 30.43
C VAL A 37 15.02 -2.82 29.23
N VAL A 38 15.69 -3.97 29.44
CA VAL A 38 16.00 -4.93 28.36
C VAL A 38 14.72 -5.46 27.71
N VAL A 39 13.71 -5.84 28.49
CA VAL A 39 12.41 -6.30 27.98
C VAL A 39 11.73 -5.21 27.15
N VAL A 40 11.69 -3.97 27.65
CA VAL A 40 11.10 -2.83 26.92
C VAL A 40 11.87 -2.54 25.63
N SER A 41 13.20 -2.64 25.64
CA SER A 41 14.03 -2.48 24.43
C SER A 41 13.76 -3.57 23.39
N VAL A 42 13.64 -4.83 23.81
CA VAL A 42 13.31 -5.96 22.91
C VAL A 42 11.90 -5.83 22.35
N VAL A 43 10.93 -5.46 23.18
CA VAL A 43 9.55 -5.21 22.74
C VAL A 43 9.48 -4.01 21.78
N SER A 44 10.18 -2.92 22.08
CA SER A 44 10.28 -1.75 21.18
C SER A 44 10.94 -2.09 19.85
N ALA A 45 12.02 -2.88 19.86
CA ALA A 45 12.67 -3.37 18.64
C ALA A 45 11.74 -4.28 17.82
N GLY A 46 10.98 -5.15 18.48
CA GLY A 46 9.98 -6.01 17.84
C GLY A 46 8.78 -5.24 17.28
N LEU A 47 8.35 -4.17 17.95
CA LEU A 47 7.30 -3.26 17.47
C LEU A 47 7.79 -2.44 16.26
N LEU A 48 9.04 -1.98 16.27
CA LEU A 48 9.66 -1.29 15.13
C LEU A 48 9.79 -2.19 13.89
N GLN A 49 10.08 -3.48 14.06
CA GLN A 49 10.06 -4.45 12.96
C GLN A 49 8.65 -4.69 12.39
N ARG A 50 7.58 -4.52 13.19
CA ARG A 50 6.19 -4.58 12.69
C ARG A 50 5.73 -3.28 12.05
N THR A 51 6.18 -2.13 12.53
CA THR A 51 5.83 -0.81 11.97
C THR A 51 6.52 -0.55 10.63
N ALA A 52 7.78 -0.98 10.47
CA ALA A 52 8.51 -0.86 9.20
C ALA A 52 7.80 -1.59 8.03
N HIS A 53 7.14 -2.72 8.31
CA HIS A 53 6.39 -3.49 7.29
C HIS A 53 5.06 -2.87 6.85
N VAL A 54 4.51 -1.91 7.61
CA VAL A 54 3.30 -1.17 7.22
C VAL A 54 3.67 0.06 6.41
N SER A 55 4.77 0.73 6.74
CA SER A 55 5.29 1.90 6.00
C SER A 55 5.86 1.52 4.62
N ASP A 56 6.61 0.43 4.49
CA ASP A 56 7.22 0.04 3.21
C ASP A 56 6.17 -0.32 2.14
N ARG A 57 5.02 -0.91 2.52
CA ARG A 57 3.94 -1.21 1.56
C ARG A 57 3.23 0.03 1.03
N LEU A 58 3.04 1.04 1.89
CA LEU A 58 2.36 2.29 1.54
C LEU A 58 3.25 3.22 0.70
N VAL A 59 4.57 3.24 0.95
CA VAL A 59 5.52 4.11 0.25
C VAL A 59 6.03 3.49 -1.06
N ASP A 60 6.32 2.19 -1.11
CA ASP A 60 6.98 1.58 -2.28
C ASP A 60 6.04 1.04 -3.38
N ARG A 61 4.74 0.84 -3.09
CA ARG A 61 3.79 0.30 -4.10
C ARG A 61 2.61 1.20 -4.42
N ILE A 62 2.01 1.85 -3.43
CA ILE A 62 0.78 2.64 -3.64
C ILE A 62 1.10 3.98 -4.34
N SER A 63 2.22 4.62 -4.01
CA SER A 63 2.60 5.90 -4.64
C SER A 63 2.95 5.75 -6.13
N PRO A 64 3.75 4.75 -6.56
CA PRO A 64 3.96 4.50 -7.99
C PRO A 64 2.69 4.07 -8.73
N ALA A 65 1.85 3.23 -8.11
CA ALA A 65 0.61 2.77 -8.74
C ALA A 65 -0.35 3.95 -9.01
N ARG A 66 -0.51 4.86 -8.05
CA ARG A 66 -1.31 6.08 -8.24
C ARG A 66 -0.78 6.94 -9.39
N THR A 67 0.54 7.10 -9.47
CA THR A 67 1.16 7.86 -10.56
C THR A 67 0.85 7.23 -11.92
N GLU A 68 0.94 5.90 -12.04
CA GLU A 68 0.61 5.20 -13.28
C GLU A 68 -0.89 5.23 -13.61
N ALA A 69 -1.77 5.23 -12.61
CA ALA A 69 -3.20 5.44 -12.81
C ALA A 69 -3.49 6.84 -13.38
N TYR A 70 -2.86 7.89 -12.85
CA TYR A 70 -2.99 9.24 -13.40
C TYR A 70 -2.41 9.36 -14.81
N ARG A 71 -1.29 8.70 -15.09
CA ARG A 71 -0.72 8.65 -16.45
C ARG A 71 -1.65 7.96 -17.43
N MET A 72 -2.26 6.84 -17.02
CA MET A 72 -3.25 6.15 -17.83
C MET A 72 -4.48 7.02 -18.11
N GLN A 73 -5.00 7.70 -17.09
CA GLN A 73 -6.13 8.63 -17.24
C GLN A 73 -5.78 9.82 -18.15
N ALA A 74 -4.62 10.44 -17.96
CA ALA A 74 -4.15 11.54 -18.81
C ALA A 74 -3.99 11.08 -20.27
N ALA A 75 -3.51 9.86 -20.49
CA ALA A 75 -3.40 9.29 -21.83
C ALA A 75 -4.76 9.12 -22.51
N LEU A 76 -5.80 8.69 -21.78
CA LEU A 76 -7.17 8.63 -22.31
C LEU A 76 -7.74 10.03 -22.63
N LEU A 77 -7.46 11.03 -21.79
CA LEU A 77 -7.87 12.41 -22.06
C LEU A 77 -7.17 13.01 -23.28
N ASN A 78 -5.88 12.70 -23.47
CA ASN A 78 -5.15 13.10 -24.67
C ASN A 78 -5.74 12.45 -25.92
N GLN A 79 -6.20 11.19 -25.82
CA GLN A 79 -6.90 10.53 -26.91
C GLN A 79 -8.17 11.27 -27.30
N GLU A 80 -9.03 11.58 -26.34
CA GLU A 80 -10.25 12.34 -26.58
C GLU A 80 -9.96 13.74 -27.14
N THR A 81 -8.97 14.43 -26.58
CA THR A 81 -8.61 15.80 -27.00
C THR A 81 -8.08 15.82 -28.43
N GLY A 82 -7.17 14.90 -28.77
CA GLY A 82 -6.64 14.78 -30.13
C GLY A 82 -7.72 14.42 -31.13
N LEU A 83 -8.56 13.44 -30.80
CA LEU A 83 -9.69 13.04 -31.65
C LEU A 83 -10.64 14.21 -31.91
N ARG A 84 -11.00 15.00 -30.89
CA ARG A 84 -11.86 16.17 -31.05
C ARG A 84 -11.21 17.24 -31.94
N GLY A 85 -9.92 17.48 -31.76
CA GLY A 85 -9.17 18.40 -32.62
C GLY A 85 -9.23 17.97 -34.09
N TYR A 86 -8.98 16.68 -34.34
CA TYR A 86 -9.06 16.09 -35.67
C TYR A 86 -10.48 16.15 -36.25
N ALA A 87 -11.50 15.86 -35.46
CA ALA A 87 -12.90 15.92 -35.88
C ALA A 87 -13.31 17.32 -36.35
N LEU A 88 -12.82 18.37 -35.67
CA LEU A 88 -13.18 19.76 -35.95
C LEU A 88 -12.41 20.33 -37.15
N THR A 89 -11.16 19.92 -37.36
CA THR A 89 -10.26 20.56 -38.33
C THR A 89 -9.95 19.69 -39.54
N GLY A 90 -10.04 18.36 -39.41
CA GLY A 90 -9.59 17.39 -40.40
C GLY A 90 -8.06 17.33 -40.52
N ASP A 91 -7.33 18.08 -39.70
CA ASP A 91 -5.88 18.15 -39.76
C ASP A 91 -5.26 17.01 -38.95
N SER A 92 -4.54 16.14 -39.66
CA SER A 92 -3.88 14.96 -39.10
C SER A 92 -2.88 15.24 -37.98
N GLU A 93 -2.35 16.47 -37.84
CA GLU A 93 -1.50 16.83 -36.70
C GLU A 93 -2.23 16.66 -35.37
N PHE A 94 -3.55 16.86 -35.33
CA PHE A 94 -4.35 16.63 -34.12
C PHE A 94 -4.51 15.14 -33.75
N LEU A 95 -4.13 14.19 -34.62
CA LEU A 95 -4.12 12.77 -34.28
C LEU A 95 -2.87 12.32 -33.52
N GLU A 96 -1.83 13.16 -33.40
CA GLU A 96 -0.64 12.82 -32.61
C GLU A 96 -0.98 12.53 -31.14
N PRO A 97 -1.73 13.38 -30.40
CA PRO A 97 -2.18 13.06 -29.04
C PRO A 97 -3.06 11.80 -28.94
N TYR A 98 -3.79 11.46 -30.00
CA TYR A 98 -4.60 10.23 -30.08
C TYR A 98 -3.73 8.98 -30.15
N THR A 99 -2.83 8.95 -31.13
CA THR A 99 -1.95 7.80 -31.37
C THR A 99 -0.94 7.60 -30.22
N ASP A 100 -0.33 8.67 -29.72
CA ASP A 100 0.58 8.63 -28.58
C ASP A 100 -0.16 8.27 -27.28
N GLY A 101 -1.37 8.78 -27.10
CA GLY A 101 -2.23 8.46 -25.98
C GLY A 101 -2.54 6.96 -25.89
N ILE A 102 -2.75 6.27 -27.02
CA ILE A 102 -2.96 4.81 -27.03
C ILE A 102 -1.72 4.06 -26.53
N ALA A 103 -0.53 4.47 -27.00
CA ALA A 103 0.72 3.87 -26.57
C ALA A 103 1.00 4.12 -25.08
N ALA A 104 0.75 5.34 -24.60
CA ALA A 104 0.93 5.76 -23.22
C ALA A 104 -0.04 5.05 -22.25
N GLU A 105 -1.31 4.89 -22.63
CA GLU A 105 -2.31 4.12 -21.86
C GLU A 105 -1.84 2.68 -21.68
N ARG A 106 -1.46 2.01 -22.78
CA ARG A 106 -0.96 0.61 -22.75
C ARG A 106 0.25 0.47 -21.85
N SER A 107 1.20 1.39 -21.98
CA SER A 107 2.45 1.40 -21.20
C SER A 107 2.18 1.58 -19.70
N SER A 108 1.28 2.50 -19.35
CA SER A 108 0.90 2.77 -17.95
C SER A 108 0.11 1.62 -17.35
N TYR A 109 -0.81 1.00 -18.10
CA TYR A 109 -1.52 -0.19 -17.64
C TYR A 109 -0.59 -1.38 -17.37
N GLU A 110 0.40 -1.65 -18.22
CA GLU A 110 1.36 -2.74 -17.96
C GLU A 110 2.23 -2.47 -16.72
N ARG A 111 2.51 -1.21 -16.40
CA ARG A 111 3.17 -0.84 -15.13
C ARG A 111 2.24 -1.01 -13.95
N LEU A 112 0.98 -0.56 -14.04
CA LEU A 112 -0.06 -0.80 -13.02
C LEU A 112 -0.19 -2.29 -12.69
N ARG A 113 -0.29 -3.15 -13.71
CA ARG A 113 -0.40 -4.60 -13.53
C ARG A 113 0.78 -5.22 -12.75
N LYS A 114 1.97 -4.66 -12.89
CA LYS A 114 3.16 -5.11 -12.14
C LYS A 114 3.15 -4.58 -10.70
N LEU A 115 2.71 -3.34 -10.50
CA LEU A 115 2.67 -2.67 -9.19
C LEU A 115 1.55 -3.22 -8.29
N LEU A 116 0.41 -3.58 -8.88
CA LEU A 116 -0.79 -4.09 -8.21
C LEU A 116 -0.79 -5.61 -8.02
N LYS A 117 0.37 -6.28 -8.07
CA LYS A 117 0.46 -7.72 -7.79
C LYS A 117 0.07 -8.01 -6.33
N GLY A 118 -0.99 -8.80 -6.14
CA GLY A 118 -1.56 -9.13 -4.83
C GLY A 118 -2.63 -8.14 -4.35
N GLU A 119 -3.07 -7.24 -5.24
CA GLU A 119 -4.15 -6.27 -5.01
C GLU A 119 -5.22 -6.49 -6.09
N GLU A 120 -5.94 -7.63 -6.02
CA GLU A 120 -6.81 -8.10 -7.10
C GLU A 120 -7.96 -7.14 -7.43
N GLU A 121 -8.51 -6.47 -6.41
CA GLU A 121 -9.60 -5.48 -6.58
C GLU A 121 -9.12 -4.26 -7.38
N LEU A 122 -7.98 -3.66 -7.01
CA LEU A 122 -7.41 -2.53 -7.73
C LEU A 122 -7.00 -2.88 -9.16
N LEU A 123 -6.52 -4.11 -9.39
CA LEU A 123 -6.21 -4.59 -10.72
C LEU A 123 -7.49 -4.77 -11.57
N ALA A 124 -8.59 -5.21 -10.96
CA ALA A 124 -9.88 -5.33 -11.62
C ALA A 124 -10.39 -3.95 -12.07
N ASP A 125 -10.29 -2.93 -11.20
CA ASP A 125 -10.67 -1.55 -11.52
C ASP A 125 -9.84 -0.97 -12.68
N ALA A 126 -8.51 -1.09 -12.62
CA ALA A 126 -7.64 -0.64 -13.71
C ALA A 126 -7.95 -1.35 -15.04
N THR A 127 -8.34 -2.62 -14.97
CA THR A 127 -8.74 -3.41 -16.14
C THR A 127 -10.10 -2.97 -16.68
N ALA A 128 -11.05 -2.63 -15.82
CA ALA A 128 -12.33 -2.08 -16.22
C ALA A 128 -12.16 -0.76 -16.99
N VAL A 129 -11.32 0.15 -16.49
CA VAL A 129 -11.00 1.42 -17.18
C VAL A 129 -10.36 1.18 -18.55
N ARG A 130 -9.37 0.27 -18.63
CA ARG A 130 -8.74 -0.10 -19.92
C ARG A 130 -9.77 -0.63 -20.92
N ARG A 131 -10.68 -1.50 -20.47
CA ARG A 131 -11.73 -2.07 -21.33
C ARG A 131 -12.70 -0.99 -21.81
N ALA A 132 -13.11 -0.07 -20.94
CA ALA A 132 -13.96 1.05 -21.32
C ALA A 132 -13.29 1.93 -22.38
N GLY A 133 -11.99 2.24 -22.23
CA GLY A 133 -11.24 3.00 -23.25
C GLY A 133 -11.12 2.26 -24.59
N GLN A 134 -10.88 0.94 -24.56
CA GLN A 134 -10.86 0.12 -25.77
C GLN A 134 -12.22 0.06 -26.47
N GLU A 135 -13.30 -0.03 -25.70
CA GLU A 135 -14.66 -0.06 -26.25
C GLU A 135 -15.01 1.29 -26.88
N TRP A 136 -14.74 2.39 -26.19
CA TRP A 136 -14.92 3.74 -26.74
C TRP A 136 -14.16 3.93 -28.05
N ARG A 137 -12.91 3.47 -28.14
CA ARG A 137 -12.15 3.55 -29.39
C ARG A 137 -12.82 2.81 -30.53
N ARG A 138 -13.20 1.55 -30.30
CA ARG A 138 -13.84 0.71 -31.32
C ARG A 138 -15.22 1.21 -31.74
N ALA A 139 -16.00 1.69 -30.78
CA ALA A 139 -17.39 2.07 -31.00
C ALA A 139 -17.53 3.50 -31.55
N TYR A 140 -16.58 4.38 -31.26
CA TYR A 140 -16.69 5.81 -31.57
C TYR A 140 -15.44 6.39 -32.22
N ALA A 141 -14.27 6.26 -31.60
CA ALA A 141 -13.07 6.97 -32.07
C ALA A 141 -12.60 6.51 -33.45
N ASP A 142 -12.41 5.19 -33.64
CA ASP A 142 -11.92 4.64 -34.90
C ASP A 142 -12.92 4.92 -36.05
N PRO A 143 -14.25 4.70 -35.89
CA PRO A 143 -15.22 5.08 -36.91
C PRO A 143 -15.26 6.58 -37.22
N LEU A 144 -15.01 7.45 -36.24
CA LEU A 144 -14.95 8.89 -36.47
C LEU A 144 -13.73 9.25 -37.32
N VAL A 145 -12.56 8.69 -36.99
CA VAL A 145 -11.34 8.90 -37.79
C VAL A 145 -11.57 8.47 -39.24
N ASP A 146 -12.07 7.25 -39.44
CA ASP A 146 -12.37 6.71 -40.77
C ASP A 146 -13.37 7.56 -41.57
N ARG A 147 -14.28 8.25 -40.88
CA ARG A 147 -15.29 9.11 -41.52
C ARG A 147 -14.68 10.43 -41.95
N VAL A 148 -13.94 11.10 -41.07
CA VAL A 148 -13.26 12.37 -41.37
C VAL A 148 -12.20 12.18 -42.47
N GLU A 149 -11.50 11.04 -42.50
CA GLU A 149 -10.56 10.71 -43.57
C GLU A 149 -11.24 10.56 -44.94
N ARG A 150 -12.46 9.99 -44.99
CA ARG A 150 -13.19 9.76 -46.25
C ARG A 150 -13.97 10.98 -46.73
N GLU A 151 -14.57 11.73 -45.80
CA GLU A 151 -15.63 12.71 -46.08
C GLU A 151 -15.20 14.15 -45.74
N GLY A 152 -14.06 14.34 -45.05
CA GLY A 152 -13.63 15.64 -44.53
C GLY A 152 -14.43 16.09 -43.30
N THR A 153 -14.21 17.33 -42.85
CA THR A 153 -14.84 17.89 -41.63
C THR A 153 -16.35 18.10 -41.71
N GLN A 154 -16.96 18.01 -42.90
CA GLN A 154 -18.43 18.15 -43.06
C GLN A 154 -19.21 16.99 -42.42
N ALA A 155 -18.55 15.89 -42.06
CA ALA A 155 -19.19 14.72 -41.45
C ALA A 155 -19.32 14.80 -39.90
N ALA A 156 -18.74 15.83 -39.26
CA ALA A 156 -18.81 16.01 -37.81
C ALA A 156 -20.12 16.66 -37.31
N ASP A 157 -20.93 17.22 -38.22
CA ASP A 157 -22.13 17.99 -37.92
C ASP A 157 -23.44 17.15 -37.87
N GLU A 158 -23.38 15.83 -38.14
CA GLU A 158 -24.59 14.99 -38.33
C GLU A 158 -25.03 14.10 -37.13
N ASP A 159 -24.46 14.22 -35.91
CA ASP A 159 -24.93 13.47 -34.71
C ASP A 159 -25.18 14.37 -33.47
#